data_AF-A0A840LIC1-F1
#
_entry.id   AF-A0A840LIC1-F1
#
_cell.length_a   1.000
_cell.length_b   1.000
_cell.length_c   1.000
_cell.angle_alpha   90.00
_cell.angle_beta   90.00
_cell.angle_gamma   90.00
#
_symmetry.space_group_name_H-M   'P 1'
#
loop_
_entity.id
_entity.type
_entity.pdbx_description
1 polymer ?
#
loop_
_entity_poly.entity_id
_entity_poly.type
_entity_poly.pdbx_seq_one_letter_code
_entity_poly.pdbx_strand_id
1 'polypeptide(L)'
;MHNSSLLPHALSIEFPELAERIKQLKQENAHFAKQLEAHDALDKQISQDELGIKAIEDHALHAMKQQRARLKDELYQLAKG
;
A
#
# COMPACT_ATOMS: atom_id res chain seq x y z
N MET A 1 -5.74 21.23 6.06
CA MET A 1 -4.59 20.75 5.27
C MET A 1 -4.28 19.36 5.78
N HIS A 2 -4.76 18.31 5.10
CA HIS A 2 -4.51 16.92 5.53
C HIS A 2 -3.11 16.50 5.09
N ASN A 3 -2.09 16.92 5.84
CA ASN A 3 -0.69 16.57 5.60
C ASN A 3 -0.35 15.21 6.25
N SER A 4 -1.12 14.18 5.92
CA SER A 4 -0.85 12.81 6.38
C SER A 4 -0.48 11.92 5.21
N SER A 5 0.65 12.22 4.57
CA SER A 5 1.72 11.27 4.26
C SER A 5 2.50 11.64 2.99
N LEU A 6 3.65 12.29 3.19
CA LEU A 6 4.67 12.46 2.16
C LEU A 6 5.72 11.33 2.21
N LEU A 7 5.47 10.28 3.01
CA LEU A 7 6.36 9.14 3.13
C LEU A 7 5.81 7.98 2.30
N PRO A 8 6.66 7.25 1.56
CA PRO A 8 6.24 6.03 0.89
C PRO A 8 5.66 5.06 1.92
N HIS A 9 4.39 4.67 1.78
CA HIS A 9 3.77 3.65 2.65
C HIS A 9 4.12 2.24 2.17
N ALA A 10 5.34 2.04 1.67
CA ALA A 10 5.77 0.73 1.25
C ALA A 10 5.71 -0.22 2.45
N LEU A 11 5.12 -1.40 2.25
CA LEU A 11 4.90 -2.37 3.33
C LEU A 11 6.20 -2.71 4.09
N SER A 12 7.33 -2.77 3.39
CA SER A 12 8.66 -3.03 3.96
C SER A 12 9.23 -1.89 4.80
N ILE A 13 8.71 -0.66 4.64
CA ILE A 13 9.07 0.51 5.46
C ILE A 13 8.21 0.54 6.72
N GLU A 14 6.92 0.22 6.60
CA GLU A 14 6.00 0.14 7.75
C GLU A 14 6.31 -1.06 8.66
N PHE A 15 6.79 -2.17 8.10
CA PHE A 15 7.11 -3.41 8.82
C PHE A 15 8.53 -3.91 8.49
N PRO A 16 9.58 -3.20 8.96
CA PRO A 16 10.96 -3.57 8.66
C PRO A 16 11.33 -4.98 9.15
N GLU A 17 10.70 -5.45 10.23
CA GLU A 17 10.87 -6.80 10.77
C GLU A 17 10.34 -7.91 9.83
N LEU A 18 9.42 -7.58 8.93
CA LEU A 18 8.86 -8.49 7.94
C LEU A 18 9.50 -8.34 6.56
N ALA A 19 10.47 -7.42 6.38
CA ALA A 19 11.00 -7.06 5.07
C ALA A 19 11.55 -8.27 4.26
N GLU A 20 12.32 -9.14 4.90
CA GLU A 20 12.84 -10.35 4.25
C GLU A 20 11.72 -11.33 3.90
N ARG A 21 10.72 -11.48 4.77
CA ARG A 21 9.57 -12.36 4.53
C ARG A 21 8.69 -11.85 3.40
N ILE A 22 8.44 -10.54 3.35
CA ILE A 22 7.74 -9.86 2.25
C ILE A 22 8.48 -10.10 0.93
N LYS A 23 9.83 -9.97 0.92
CA LYS A 23 10.65 -10.20 -0.26
C LYS A 23 10.58 -11.65 -0.76
N GLN A 24 10.60 -12.63 0.15
CA GLN A 24 10.42 -14.04 -0.19
C GLN A 24 9.01 -14.30 -0.77
N LEU A 25 7.97 -13.86 -0.06
CA LEU A 25 6.57 -14.05 -0.50
C LEU A 25 6.29 -13.38 -1.84
N LYS A 26 6.91 -12.23 -2.13
CA LYS A 26 6.81 -11.59 -3.44
C LYS A 26 7.34 -12.47 -4.59
N GLN A 27 8.33 -13.32 -4.33
CA GLN A 27 8.92 -14.22 -5.33
C GLN A 27 8.17 -15.56 -5.41
N GLU A 28 7.71 -16.06 -4.27
CA GLU A 28 7.19 -17.43 -4.13
C GLU A 28 5.66 -17.51 -4.15
N ASN A 29 4.95 -16.42 -3.86
CA ASN A 29 3.50 -16.38 -3.75
C ASN A 29 2.91 -15.34 -4.72
N ALA A 30 2.38 -15.82 -5.85
CA ALA A 30 1.79 -14.96 -6.88
C ALA A 30 0.57 -14.17 -6.41
N HIS A 31 -0.18 -14.66 -5.42
CA HIS A 31 -1.31 -13.93 -4.83
C HIS A 31 -0.82 -12.76 -3.99
N PHE A 32 0.18 -13.01 -3.13
CA PHE A 32 0.84 -11.97 -2.33
C PHE A 32 1.46 -10.89 -3.23
N ALA A 33 2.17 -11.29 -4.29
CA ALA A 33 2.76 -10.36 -5.24
C ALA A 33 1.71 -9.44 -5.88
N LYS A 34 0.56 -9.98 -6.31
CA LYS A 34 -0.54 -9.20 -6.89
C LYS A 34 -1.17 -8.23 -5.87
N GLN A 35 -1.37 -8.66 -4.64
CA GLN A 35 -1.90 -7.80 -3.58
C GLN A 35 -0.92 -6.66 -3.25
N LEU A 36 0.38 -6.95 -3.20
CA LEU A 36 1.42 -5.96 -2.95
C LEU A 36 1.51 -4.94 -4.09
N GLU A 37 1.45 -5.38 -5.34
CA GLU A 37 1.39 -4.49 -6.50
C GLU A 37 0.14 -3.60 -6.49
N ALA A 38 -1.03 -4.16 -6.14
CA ALA A 38 -2.26 -3.39 -6.02
C ALA A 38 -2.19 -2.36 -4.88
N HIS A 39 -1.59 -2.74 -3.75
CA HIS A 39 -1.34 -1.86 -2.62
C HIS A 39 -0.44 -0.68 -3.03
N ASP A 40 0.71 -0.96 -3.63
CA ASP A 40 1.68 0.05 -4.06
C ASP A 40 1.10 0.97 -5.14
N ALA A 41 0.26 0.45 -6.04
CA ALA A 41 -0.43 1.24 -7.05
C ALA A 41 -1.47 2.19 -6.47
N LEU A 42 -2.19 1.78 -5.41
CA LEU A 42 -3.12 2.66 -4.70
C LEU A 42 -2.36 3.74 -3.93
N ASP A 43 -1.30 3.35 -3.23
CA ASP A 43 -0.46 4.29 -2.49
C ASP A 43 0.08 5.39 -3.40
N LYS A 44 0.66 5.00 -4.53
CA LYS A 44 1.17 5.95 -5.54
C LYS A 44 0.10 6.93 -6.03
N GLN A 45 -1.12 6.46 -6.29
CA GLN A 45 -2.20 7.34 -6.75
C GLN A 45 -2.68 8.29 -5.66
N ILE A 46 -2.80 7.81 -4.42
CA ILE A 46 -3.16 8.65 -3.27
C ILE A 46 -2.09 9.73 -3.05
N SER A 47 -0.81 9.37 -3.09
CA SER A 47 0.28 10.34 -2.98
C SER A 47 0.30 11.35 -4.14
N GLN A 48 -0.06 10.95 -5.36
CA GLN A 48 -0.17 11.88 -6.49
C GLN A 48 -1.29 12.91 -6.30
N ASP A 49 -2.40 12.52 -5.69
CA ASP A 49 -3.48 13.45 -5.30
C ASP A 49 -3.02 14.41 -4.20
N GLU A 50 -2.36 13.88 -3.17
CA GLU A 50 -1.86 14.67 -2.04
C GLU A 50 -0.75 15.66 -2.45
N LEU A 51 0.05 15.31 -3.46
CA LEU A 51 1.05 16.18 -4.09
C LEU A 51 0.46 17.16 -5.11
N GLY A 52 -0.85 17.11 -5.38
CA GLY A 52 -1.51 17.94 -6.39
C GLY A 52 -1.10 17.62 -7.83
N ILE A 53 -0.47 16.46 -8.07
CA ILE A 53 -0.05 15.99 -9.40
C ILE A 53 -1.27 15.52 -10.20
N LYS A 54 -2.21 14.82 -9.54
CA LYS A 54 -3.42 14.30 -10.16
C LYS A 54 -4.59 14.41 -9.20
N ALA A 55 -5.57 15.24 -9.50
CA ALA A 55 -6.78 15.34 -8.70
C ALA A 55 -7.64 14.07 -8.84
N ILE A 56 -8.02 13.50 -7.70
CA ILE A 56 -8.94 12.38 -7.56
C ILE A 56 -10.19 12.90 -6.85
N GLU A 57 -11.37 12.52 -7.32
CA GLU A 57 -12.62 12.89 -6.65
C GLU A 57 -12.67 12.35 -5.22
N ASP A 58 -13.15 13.15 -4.26
CA ASP A 58 -13.14 12.83 -2.82
C ASP A 58 -13.70 11.44 -2.49
N HIS A 59 -14.82 11.05 -3.11
CA HIS A 59 -15.42 9.73 -2.95
C HIS A 59 -14.47 8.61 -3.41
N ALA A 60 -13.84 8.78 -4.58
CA ALA A 60 -12.90 7.81 -5.11
C ALA A 60 -11.64 7.73 -4.23
N LEU A 61 -11.11 8.87 -3.78
CA LEU A 61 -9.98 8.94 -2.85
C LEU A 61 -10.28 8.19 -1.55
N HIS A 62 -11.47 8.39 -0.98
CA HIS A 62 -11.90 7.70 0.23
C HIS A 62 -12.02 6.18 0.02
N ALA A 63 -12.54 5.73 -1.12
CA ALA A 63 -12.57 4.31 -1.47
C ALA A 63 -11.16 3.72 -1.63
N MET A 64 -10.25 4.44 -2.29
CA MET A 64 -8.86 4.01 -2.47
C MET A 64 -8.12 3.90 -1.14
N LYS A 65 -8.30 4.86 -0.21
CA LYS A 65 -7.70 4.83 1.12
C LYS A 65 -8.18 3.61 1.93
N GLN A 66 -9.48 3.29 1.87
CA GLN A 66 -10.01 2.08 2.49
C GLN A 66 -9.45 0.79 1.87
N GLN A 67 -9.34 0.74 0.55
CA GLN A 67 -8.79 -0.43 -0.14
C GLN A 67 -7.30 -0.62 0.17
N ARG A 68 -6.50 0.45 0.22
CA ARG A 68 -5.08 0.40 0.64
C ARG A 68 -4.97 -0.17 2.05
N ALA A 69 -5.79 0.29 2.99
CA ALA A 69 -5.79 -0.21 4.37
C ALA A 69 -6.11 -1.71 4.44
N ARG A 70 -7.15 -2.18 3.72
CA ARG A 70 -7.50 -3.61 3.66
C ARG A 70 -6.38 -4.47 3.09
N LEU A 71 -5.78 -4.04 1.97
CA LEU A 71 -4.66 -4.77 1.37
C LEU A 71 -3.46 -4.81 2.31
N LYS A 72 -3.17 -3.72 3.03
CA LYS A 72 -2.12 -3.71 4.05
C LYS A 72 -2.36 -4.76 5.14
N ASP A 73 -3.58 -4.82 5.66
CA ASP A 73 -3.94 -5.81 6.69
C ASP A 73 -3.80 -7.24 6.17
N GLU A 74 -4.30 -7.53 4.96
CA GLU A 74 -4.16 -8.84 4.31
C GLU A 74 -2.69 -9.23 4.10
N LEU A 75 -1.88 -8.32 3.54
CA LEU A 75 -0.45 -8.53 3.32
C LEU A 75 0.29 -8.76 4.63
N TYR A 76 -0.05 -8.01 5.69
CA TYR A 76 0.53 -8.20 7.02
C TYR A 76 0.20 -9.59 7.58
N GLN A 77 -1.06 -10.05 7.48
CA GLN A 77 -1.43 -11.38 7.95
C GLN A 77 -0.68 -12.49 7.19
N LEU A 78 -0.55 -12.35 5.87
CA LEU A 78 0.20 -13.31 5.05
C LEU A 78 1.71 -13.31 5.36
N ALA A 79 2.28 -12.15 5.68
CA ALA A 79 3.70 -12.02 5.99
C ALA A 79 4.05 -12.44 7.43
N LYS A 80 3.10 -12.34 8.37
CA LYS A 80 3.30 -12.78 9.76
C LYS A 80 3.18 -14.30 9.93
N GLY A 81 2.48 -14.98 9.01
CA GLY A 81 2.29 -16.44 8.97
C GLY A 81 3.43 -17.21 8.31
#